data_AF-T1IYR4-F1
#
_entry.id   AF-T1IYR4-F1
#
_cell.length_a   1.000
_cell.length_b   1.000
_cell.length_c   1.000
_cell.angle_alpha   90.00
_cell.angle_beta   90.00
_cell.angle_gamma   90.00
#
_symmetry.space_group_name_H-M   'P 1'
#
loop_
_entity.id
_entity.type
_entity.pdbx_description
1 polymer ?
#
loop_
_entity_poly.entity_id
_entity_poly.type
_entity_poly.pdbx_seq_one_letter_code
_entity_poly.pdbx_strand_id
1 'polypeptide(L)'
;MLVLVSSTIEAEDEITDLELNRNTANENVLQFTAMGKKFNLPLAPVDDIFAPGFHVYYARSLPNGETKLEVLEESSKALKGTFFQVLPTQGAVYLEKSGDSYQLQGIIDDDKRLVNYQPNSYKLIKLSWVNAKKNPFERANDVASFSGHQILKRKLQVTDKSLKKNKVRIDTLVILDDSHIKRLEAAKISIKKYLGIYWNSVKRRYADIERPKINFRLTGVITADVIH
;
A
#
# COMPACT_ATOMS: atom_id res chain seq x y z
N MET A 1 11.49 -3.84 9.28
CA MET A 1 11.94 -4.09 7.89
C MET A 1 11.90 -2.76 7.17
N LEU A 2 13.04 -2.27 6.67
CA LEU A 2 13.13 -1.05 5.87
C LEU A 2 13.22 -1.49 4.40
N VAL A 3 12.30 -1.04 3.54
CA VAL A 3 12.31 -1.37 2.11
C VAL A 3 12.47 -0.07 1.34
N LEU A 4 13.65 0.15 0.77
CA LEU A 4 13.89 1.24 -0.18
C LEU A 4 13.52 0.74 -1.57
N VAL A 5 12.41 1.25 -2.12
CA VAL A 5 11.95 0.95 -3.47
C VAL A 5 12.10 2.22 -4.32
N SER A 6 13.03 2.22 -5.28
CA SER A 6 13.10 3.26 -6.31
C SER A 6 12.44 2.76 -7.60
N SER A 7 11.41 3.49 -8.05
CA SER A 7 10.77 3.32 -9.35
C SER A 7 11.14 4.48 -10.27
N THR A 8 11.30 4.22 -11.56
CA THR A 8 11.33 5.27 -12.59
C THR A 8 10.03 5.26 -13.38
N ILE A 9 9.56 6.45 -13.79
CA ILE A 9 8.38 6.56 -14.65
C ILE A 9 8.80 6.15 -16.06
N GLU A 10 8.15 5.14 -16.62
CA GLU A 10 8.38 4.67 -17.99
C GLU A 10 7.50 5.42 -18.97
N ALA A 11 6.22 5.57 -18.61
CA ALA A 11 5.22 6.26 -19.39
C ALA A 11 4.14 6.80 -18.46
N GLU A 12 3.46 7.85 -18.92
CA GLU A 12 2.36 8.49 -18.23
C GLU A 12 1.32 8.84 -19.29
N ASP A 13 0.05 8.55 -19.00
CA ASP A 13 -1.05 8.95 -19.86
C ASP A 13 -2.22 9.49 -19.04
N GLU A 14 -2.94 10.44 -19.61
CA GLU A 14 -4.15 10.96 -19.01
C GLU A 14 -5.27 9.94 -19.15
N ILE A 15 -6.09 9.85 -18.11
CA ILE A 15 -7.24 8.97 -18.09
C ILE A 15 -8.46 9.74 -18.57
N THR A 16 -9.11 9.20 -19.59
CA THR A 16 -10.40 9.70 -20.05
C THR A 16 -11.52 8.74 -19.62
N ASP A 17 -12.75 9.28 -19.57
CA ASP A 17 -13.97 8.48 -19.36
C ASP A 17 -13.95 7.65 -18.06
N LEU A 18 -13.41 8.22 -16.98
CA LEU A 18 -13.37 7.56 -15.68
C LEU A 18 -14.79 7.45 -15.09
N GLU A 19 -15.28 6.23 -15.02
CA GLU A 19 -16.58 5.91 -14.45
C GLU A 19 -16.44 4.85 -13.35
N LEU A 20 -17.14 5.08 -12.24
CA LEU A 20 -17.33 4.07 -11.21
C LEU A 20 -18.77 3.57 -11.29
N ASN A 21 -18.95 2.42 -11.94
CA ASN A 21 -20.24 1.77 -12.06
C ASN A 21 -20.49 0.92 -10.83
N ARG A 22 -21.46 1.34 -10.01
CA ARG A 22 -21.99 0.57 -8.88
C ARG A 22 -23.20 -0.19 -9.37
N ASN A 23 -23.02 -1.45 -9.79
CA ASN A 23 -24.16 -2.23 -10.21
C ASN A 23 -24.92 -2.78 -9.00
N THR A 24 -26.20 -3.12 -9.17
CA THR A 24 -27.13 -3.60 -8.11
C THR A 24 -26.69 -4.89 -7.43
N ALA A 25 -25.64 -5.56 -7.93
CA ALA A 25 -25.08 -6.82 -7.42
C ALA A 25 -23.84 -6.65 -6.50
N ASN A 26 -23.59 -5.46 -5.94
CA ASN A 26 -22.41 -5.13 -5.09
C ASN A 26 -21.04 -5.17 -5.79
N GLU A 27 -20.99 -5.27 -7.12
CA GLU A 27 -19.75 -5.16 -7.88
C GLU A 27 -19.48 -3.68 -8.17
N ASN A 28 -18.48 -3.12 -7.48
CA ASN A 28 -17.93 -1.83 -7.84
C ASN A 28 -16.98 -2.07 -9.02
N VAL A 29 -17.31 -1.58 -10.21
CA VAL A 29 -16.44 -1.71 -11.38
C VAL A 29 -15.90 -0.34 -11.74
N LEU A 30 -14.58 -0.22 -11.76
CA LEU A 30 -13.89 0.98 -12.23
C LEU A 30 -13.60 0.83 -13.72
N GLN A 31 -14.12 1.76 -14.52
CA GLN A 31 -13.94 1.78 -15.97
C GLN A 31 -13.26 3.07 -16.40
N PHE A 32 -12.33 2.98 -17.33
CA PHE A 32 -11.67 4.16 -17.92
C PHE A 32 -10.88 3.81 -19.18
N THR A 33 -10.46 4.83 -19.93
CA THR A 33 -9.55 4.68 -21.07
C THR A 33 -8.21 5.33 -20.76
N ALA A 34 -7.12 4.62 -21.01
CA ALA A 34 -5.75 5.12 -20.92
C ALA A 34 -4.82 4.30 -21.82
N MET A 35 -3.75 4.89 -22.31
CA MET A 35 -2.75 4.29 -23.19
C MET A 35 -3.38 3.61 -24.42
N GLY A 36 -4.43 4.24 -24.97
CA GLY A 36 -5.22 3.71 -26.10
C GLY A 36 -6.02 2.45 -25.78
N LYS A 37 -6.22 2.10 -24.51
CA LYS A 37 -6.92 0.87 -24.06
C LYS A 37 -8.02 1.19 -23.06
N LYS A 38 -9.15 0.47 -23.18
CA LYS A 38 -10.21 0.49 -22.18
C LYS A 38 -9.89 -0.49 -21.05
N PHE A 39 -9.99 -0.02 -19.82
CA PHE A 39 -9.84 -0.80 -18.60
C PHE A 39 -11.21 -1.02 -17.96
N ASN A 40 -11.45 -2.24 -17.49
CA ASN A 40 -12.62 -2.61 -16.68
C ASN A 40 -12.10 -3.39 -15.47
N LEU A 41 -12.11 -2.76 -14.31
CA LEU A 41 -11.47 -3.26 -13.09
C LEU A 41 -12.51 -3.52 -12.01
N PRO A 42 -12.91 -4.79 -11.79
CA PRO A 42 -13.72 -5.15 -10.64
C PRO A 42 -13.00 -4.83 -9.33
N LEU A 43 -13.73 -4.21 -8.39
CA LEU A 43 -13.24 -3.77 -7.10
C LEU A 43 -13.95 -4.52 -5.97
N ALA A 44 -13.17 -5.15 -5.10
CA ALA A 44 -13.66 -5.78 -3.88
C ALA A 44 -13.34 -4.91 -2.66
N PRO A 45 -14.31 -4.59 -1.78
CA PRO A 45 -14.02 -3.85 -0.56
C PRO A 45 -13.06 -4.65 0.33
N VAL A 46 -12.21 -3.95 1.08
CA VAL A 46 -11.27 -4.58 2.03
C VAL A 46 -11.63 -4.24 3.46
N ASP A 47 -11.41 -5.20 4.35
CA ASP A 47 -11.40 -4.93 5.79
C ASP A 47 -10.31 -3.93 6.15
N ASP A 48 -10.50 -3.24 7.28
CA ASP A 48 -9.52 -2.29 7.78
C ASP A 48 -8.17 -2.98 8.04
N ILE A 49 -7.12 -2.42 7.43
CA ILE A 49 -5.75 -2.86 7.60
C ILE A 49 -5.11 -2.18 8.83
N PHE A 50 -5.68 -1.08 9.32
CA PHE A 50 -5.16 -0.34 10.47
C PHE A 50 -5.66 -0.95 11.78
N ALA A 51 -4.75 -1.17 12.72
CA ALA A 51 -5.12 -1.59 14.06
C ALA A 51 -5.93 -0.50 14.79
N PRO A 52 -6.83 -0.89 15.71
CA PRO A 52 -7.28 0.01 16.76
C PRO A 52 -6.06 0.60 17.48
N GLY A 53 -6.00 1.92 17.61
CA GLY A 53 -4.82 2.61 18.16
C GLY A 53 -3.66 2.80 17.18
N PHE A 54 -3.89 2.70 15.86
CA PHE A 54 -2.88 3.07 14.88
C PHE A 54 -2.53 4.57 15.00
N HIS A 55 -1.26 4.84 15.29
CA HIS A 55 -0.71 6.19 15.36
C HIS A 55 0.43 6.38 14.37
N VAL A 56 0.58 7.62 13.92
CA VAL A 56 1.76 8.08 13.17
C VAL A 56 2.61 8.86 14.17
N TYR A 57 3.81 8.37 14.42
CA TYR A 57 4.80 8.98 15.29
C TYR A 57 5.84 9.69 14.46
N TYR A 58 6.24 10.88 14.89
CA TYR A 58 7.39 11.59 14.39
C TYR A 58 8.53 11.45 15.40
N ALA A 59 9.66 10.93 14.94
CA ALA A 59 10.88 10.78 15.70
C ALA A 59 11.72 12.04 15.53
N ARG A 60 11.83 12.81 16.61
CA ARG A 60 12.62 14.03 16.68
C ARG A 60 13.88 13.80 17.49
N SER A 61 15.03 14.17 16.94
CA SER A 61 16.28 14.22 17.68
C SER A 61 16.32 15.46 18.58
N LEU A 62 16.63 15.26 19.85
CA LEU A 62 16.80 16.30 20.85
C LEU A 62 18.27 16.78 20.89
N PRO A 63 18.55 17.99 21.40
CA PRO A 63 19.91 18.53 21.48
C PRO A 63 20.89 17.67 22.32
N ASN A 64 20.37 16.87 23.24
CA ASN A 64 21.15 15.95 24.08
C ASN A 64 21.48 14.61 23.39
N GLY A 65 21.11 14.44 22.11
CA GLY A 65 21.32 13.21 21.34
C GLY A 65 20.23 12.14 21.54
N GLU A 66 19.22 12.39 22.38
CA GLU A 66 18.10 11.47 22.55
C GLU A 66 17.08 11.59 21.41
N THR A 67 16.34 10.53 21.13
CA THR A 67 15.20 10.56 20.20
C THR A 67 13.89 10.55 20.98
N LYS A 68 13.04 11.54 20.73
CA LYS A 68 11.68 11.60 21.27
C LYS A 68 10.68 11.26 20.18
N LEU A 69 9.76 10.35 20.50
CA LEU A 69 8.61 10.05 19.64
C LEU A 69 7.44 10.95 20.03
N GLU A 70 6.92 11.70 19.05
CA GLU A 70 5.77 12.56 19.20
C GLU A 70 4.65 12.05 18.28
N VAL A 71 3.42 11.99 18.78
CA VAL A 71 2.29 11.61 17.92
C VAL A 71 2.02 12.79 16.99
N LEU A 72 2.06 12.55 15.68
CA LEU A 72 1.67 13.56 14.72
C LEU A 72 0.18 13.82 14.91
N GLU A 73 -0.17 15.03 15.32
CA GLU A 73 -1.54 15.39 15.69
C GLU A 73 -2.52 14.93 14.61
N GLU A 74 -3.65 14.42 15.09
CA GLU A 74 -4.71 14.01 14.21
C GLU A 74 -5.25 15.27 13.53
N SER A 75 -4.82 15.52 12.28
CA SER A 75 -5.57 16.41 11.41
C SER A 75 -7.02 15.96 11.55
N SER A 76 -7.91 16.83 12.01
CA SER A 76 -9.30 16.55 12.43
C SER A 76 -10.17 15.82 11.39
N LYS A 77 -9.61 15.53 10.22
CA LYS A 77 -10.22 14.81 9.11
C LYS A 77 -9.82 13.33 9.20
N ALA A 78 -10.76 12.50 9.63
CA ALA A 78 -10.72 11.05 9.40
C ALA A 78 -10.59 10.76 7.89
N LEU A 79 -10.12 9.55 7.54
CA LEU A 79 -10.24 9.07 6.16
C LEU A 79 -11.72 9.06 5.78
N LYS A 80 -12.10 9.79 4.73
CA LYS A 80 -13.49 9.86 4.25
C LYS A 80 -13.80 8.86 3.15
N GLY A 81 -12.78 8.21 2.62
CA GLY A 81 -12.88 7.23 1.54
C GLY A 81 -12.82 5.79 2.02
N THR A 82 -12.78 4.89 1.04
CA THR A 82 -12.80 3.44 1.23
C THR A 82 -11.71 2.81 0.38
N PHE A 83 -11.06 1.78 0.93
CA PHE A 83 -10.08 0.99 0.20
C PHE A 83 -10.77 -0.17 -0.52
N PHE A 84 -10.24 -0.51 -1.70
CA PHE A 84 -10.66 -1.65 -2.48
C PHE A 84 -9.45 -2.42 -3.00
N GLN A 85 -9.59 -3.72 -3.15
CA GLN A 85 -8.71 -4.56 -3.96
C GLN A 85 -9.17 -4.52 -5.41
N VAL A 86 -8.21 -4.48 -6.33
CA VAL A 86 -8.46 -4.58 -7.77
C VAL A 86 -8.39 -6.05 -8.15
N LEU A 87 -9.43 -6.59 -8.77
CA LEU A 87 -9.50 -7.99 -9.19
C LEU A 87 -9.36 -8.10 -10.72
N PRO A 88 -8.77 -9.20 -11.24
CA PRO A 88 -8.12 -10.28 -10.50
C PRO A 88 -6.69 -9.95 -10.04
N THR A 89 -6.21 -8.72 -10.27
CA THR A 89 -4.83 -8.31 -10.05
C THR A 89 -4.44 -8.27 -8.57
N GLN A 90 -3.19 -7.87 -8.31
CA GLN A 90 -2.65 -7.65 -6.96
C GLN A 90 -2.77 -6.19 -6.54
N GLY A 91 -3.59 -5.41 -7.26
CA GLY A 91 -3.77 -3.98 -7.03
C GLY A 91 -4.66 -3.67 -5.83
N ALA A 92 -4.53 -2.43 -5.35
CA ALA A 92 -5.44 -1.83 -4.39
C ALA A 92 -5.58 -0.33 -4.65
N VAL A 93 -6.79 0.19 -4.45
CA VAL A 93 -7.13 1.60 -4.66
C VAL A 93 -7.79 2.17 -3.41
N TYR A 94 -7.67 3.48 -3.24
CA TYR A 94 -8.42 4.27 -2.30
C TYR A 94 -9.33 5.22 -3.08
N LEU A 95 -10.61 5.21 -2.73
CA LEU A 95 -11.65 6.01 -3.36
C LEU A 95 -12.31 6.89 -2.31
N GLU A 96 -12.34 8.19 -2.53
CA GLU A 96 -12.99 9.17 -1.66
C GLU A 96 -13.95 10.04 -2.47
N LYS A 97 -15.13 10.34 -1.92
CA LYS A 97 -16.05 11.30 -2.54
C LYS A 97 -15.75 12.70 -2.01
N SER A 98 -15.52 13.65 -2.91
CA SER A 98 -15.22 15.05 -2.60
C SER A 98 -16.18 15.96 -3.36
N GLY A 99 -17.31 16.31 -2.74
CA GLY A 99 -18.40 17.02 -3.42
C GLY A 99 -19.08 16.11 -4.43
N ASP A 100 -19.23 16.59 -5.67
CA ASP A 100 -19.84 15.84 -6.77
C ASP A 100 -18.86 14.93 -7.52
N SER A 101 -17.58 14.99 -7.17
CA SER A 101 -16.57 14.16 -7.79
C SER A 101 -16.00 13.09 -6.86
N TYR A 102 -15.42 12.09 -7.50
CA TYR A 102 -14.57 11.11 -6.82
C TYR A 102 -13.13 11.58 -6.85
N GLN A 103 -12.35 11.14 -5.87
CA GLN A 103 -10.91 11.13 -5.85
C GLN A 103 -10.46 9.68 -5.76
N LEU A 104 -9.72 9.26 -6.77
CA LEU A 104 -9.17 7.92 -6.89
C LEU A 104 -7.64 7.95 -6.93
N GLN A 105 -7.01 7.05 -6.19
CA GLN A 105 -5.58 6.80 -6.26
C GLN A 105 -5.27 5.36 -5.87
N GLY A 106 -4.27 4.74 -6.48
CA GLY A 106 -3.98 3.35 -6.17
C GLY A 106 -2.99 2.69 -7.10
N ILE A 107 -2.77 1.40 -6.85
CA ILE A 107 -2.02 0.49 -7.71
C ILE A 107 -3.06 -0.42 -8.35
N ILE A 108 -3.12 -0.49 -9.68
CA ILE A 108 -4.08 -1.38 -10.37
C ILE A 108 -3.44 -2.68 -10.83
N ASP A 109 -2.12 -2.68 -10.98
CA ASP A 109 -1.31 -3.81 -11.44
C ASP A 109 0.14 -3.62 -10.96
N ASP A 110 1.00 -4.63 -11.11
CA ASP A 110 2.38 -4.61 -10.59
C ASP A 110 3.24 -3.45 -11.13
N ASP A 111 2.93 -2.94 -12.32
CA ASP A 111 3.65 -1.85 -13.00
C ASP A 111 2.78 -0.61 -13.25
N LYS A 112 1.53 -0.59 -12.78
CA LYS A 112 0.56 0.48 -13.12
C LYS A 112 -0.02 1.13 -11.88
N ARG A 113 0.12 2.45 -11.82
CA ARG A 113 -0.37 3.28 -10.72
C ARG A 113 -1.36 4.33 -11.23
N LEU A 114 -2.47 4.45 -10.54
CA LEU A 114 -3.41 5.56 -10.68
C LEU A 114 -3.03 6.67 -9.71
N VAL A 115 -2.86 7.88 -10.24
CA VAL A 115 -2.65 9.08 -9.45
C VAL A 115 -3.69 10.13 -9.80
N ASN A 116 -4.14 10.86 -8.78
CA ASN A 116 -4.90 12.07 -8.96
C ASN A 116 -3.91 13.23 -9.16
N TYR A 117 -3.99 13.89 -10.30
CA TYR A 117 -3.09 14.99 -10.66
C TYR A 117 -3.73 16.35 -10.35
N GLN A 118 -5.02 16.48 -10.63
CA GLN A 118 -5.85 17.66 -10.36
C GLN A 118 -7.27 17.20 -10.01
N PRO A 119 -8.12 18.06 -9.40
CA PRO A 119 -9.53 17.74 -9.23
C PRO A 119 -10.13 17.24 -10.54
N ASN A 120 -10.60 15.99 -10.54
CA ASN A 120 -11.22 15.32 -11.69
C ASN A 120 -10.29 14.97 -12.87
N SER A 121 -8.97 15.13 -12.74
CA SER A 121 -7.99 14.64 -13.73
C SER A 121 -7.09 13.58 -13.10
N TYR A 122 -6.99 12.46 -13.83
CA TYR A 122 -6.30 11.27 -13.38
C TYR A 122 -5.26 10.87 -14.41
N LYS A 123 -4.18 10.28 -13.90
CA LYS A 123 -3.12 9.76 -14.76
C LYS A 123 -2.86 8.31 -14.43
N LEU A 124 -2.67 7.54 -15.49
CA LEU A 124 -2.13 6.20 -15.41
C LEU A 124 -0.62 6.29 -15.62
N ILE A 125 0.13 5.98 -14.58
CA ILE A 125 1.59 5.93 -14.63
C ILE A 125 2.01 4.48 -14.79
N LYS A 126 2.78 4.19 -15.84
CA LYS A 126 3.51 2.95 -15.98
C LYS A 126 4.91 3.12 -15.38
N LEU A 127 5.24 2.24 -14.44
CA LEU A 127 6.51 2.24 -13.73
C LEU A 127 7.46 1.24 -14.39
N SER A 128 8.65 1.69 -14.76
CA SER A 128 9.76 0.82 -15.08
C SER A 128 10.67 0.68 -13.87
N TRP A 129 11.09 -0.54 -13.61
CA TRP A 129 12.03 -0.85 -12.55
C TRP A 129 13.44 -0.92 -13.16
N VAL A 130 13.98 0.25 -13.52
CA VAL A 130 15.29 0.37 -14.18
C VAL A 130 16.37 -0.21 -13.24
N ASN A 131 17.02 -1.30 -13.68
CA ASN A 131 18.03 -2.14 -12.99
C ASN A 131 17.56 -3.36 -12.17
N ALA A 132 16.37 -3.91 -12.43
CA ALA A 132 15.95 -5.13 -11.77
C ALA A 132 15.63 -6.23 -12.79
N LYS A 133 16.60 -7.14 -13.04
CA LYS A 133 16.35 -8.46 -13.66
C LYS A 133 15.33 -9.33 -12.87
N LYS A 134 14.74 -8.77 -11.82
CA LYS A 134 13.70 -9.31 -10.95
C LYS A 134 12.81 -8.15 -10.55
N ASN A 135 11.50 -8.30 -10.65
CA ASN A 135 10.51 -7.33 -10.17
C ASN A 135 10.90 -6.87 -8.73
N PRO A 136 10.84 -5.58 -8.34
CA PRO A 136 11.15 -5.18 -6.96
C PRO A 136 10.25 -5.83 -5.91
N PHE A 137 9.15 -6.46 -6.32
CA PHE A 137 8.34 -7.35 -5.50
C PHE A 137 8.91 -8.78 -5.39
N GLU A 138 9.60 -9.28 -6.41
CA GLU A 138 10.53 -10.42 -6.27
C GLU A 138 11.75 -10.04 -5.43
N ARG A 139 12.23 -8.79 -5.52
CA ARG A 139 13.20 -8.26 -4.54
C ARG A 139 12.57 -8.05 -3.17
N ALA A 140 11.29 -7.75 -2.99
CA ALA A 140 10.69 -7.72 -1.65
C ALA A 140 10.63 -9.14 -1.06
N ASN A 141 10.49 -10.16 -1.92
CA ASN A 141 10.65 -11.57 -1.54
C ASN A 141 12.14 -11.96 -1.33
N ASP A 142 13.10 -11.35 -2.04
CA ASP A 142 14.56 -11.57 -1.86
C ASP A 142 15.21 -10.64 -0.80
N VAL A 143 14.61 -9.51 -0.41
CA VAL A 143 15.00 -8.52 0.62
C VAL A 143 14.22 -8.75 1.91
N ALA A 144 13.18 -9.59 1.85
CA ALA A 144 12.91 -10.57 2.89
C ALA A 144 14.03 -11.63 3.03
N SER A 145 15.23 -11.40 2.46
CA SER A 145 16.50 -11.77 3.09
C SER A 145 16.73 -11.01 4.40
N PHE A 146 15.83 -11.28 5.33
CA PHE A 146 16.18 -11.66 6.69
C PHE A 146 17.70 -11.88 6.86
N SER A 147 18.32 -11.15 7.78
CA SER A 147 19.44 -11.69 8.58
C SER A 147 18.96 -12.82 9.53
N GLY A 148 17.75 -13.33 9.33
CA GLY A 148 17.30 -14.68 9.68
C GLY A 148 17.17 -15.62 8.47
N HIS A 149 17.87 -15.40 7.35
CA HIS A 149 17.84 -16.28 6.18
C HIS A 149 18.51 -17.64 6.42
N GLN A 150 19.01 -17.90 7.64
CA GLN A 150 19.28 -19.26 8.10
C GLN A 150 18.06 -19.95 8.76
N ILE A 151 16.95 -19.26 9.02
CA ILE A 151 15.77 -19.83 9.69
C ILE A 151 14.60 -20.10 8.73
N LEU A 152 14.40 -19.33 7.65
CA LEU A 152 13.23 -19.49 6.76
C LEU A 152 13.49 -20.11 5.38
N LYS A 153 14.77 -20.33 5.00
CA LYS A 153 15.17 -21.14 3.82
C LYS A 153 15.61 -22.56 4.16
N ARG A 154 15.48 -23.00 5.42
CA ARG A 154 15.14 -24.41 5.61
C ARG A 154 13.81 -24.56 4.90
N LYS A 155 13.74 -25.46 3.92
CA LYS A 155 12.48 -26.13 3.57
C LYS A 155 11.67 -26.15 4.85
N LEU A 156 10.46 -25.60 4.84
CA LEU A 156 9.44 -26.02 5.78
C LEU A 156 9.18 -27.51 5.47
N GLN A 157 10.17 -28.37 5.77
CA GLN A 157 9.92 -29.65 6.36
C GLN A 157 9.24 -29.29 7.66
N VAL A 158 7.92 -29.11 7.56
CA VAL A 158 7.02 -29.21 8.70
C VAL A 158 7.12 -30.67 9.14
N THR A 159 8.22 -31.03 9.78
CA THR A 159 8.36 -32.22 10.62
C THR A 159 7.84 -31.92 12.02
N ASP A 160 6.91 -30.98 12.12
CA ASP A 160 6.17 -30.74 13.35
C ASP A 160 4.68 -30.74 13.03
N LYS A 161 4.05 -31.91 13.27
CA LYS A 161 2.61 -32.13 13.19
C LYS A 161 1.79 -31.22 14.14
N SER A 162 2.42 -30.26 14.83
CA SER A 162 1.83 -29.42 15.88
C SER A 162 1.50 -27.98 15.48
N LEU A 163 1.92 -27.47 14.31
CA LEU A 163 1.48 -26.15 13.82
C LEU A 163 0.06 -26.20 13.21
N LYS A 164 -0.90 -26.61 14.03
CA LYS A 164 -2.36 -26.61 13.79
C LYS A 164 -2.98 -25.20 13.69
N LYS A 165 -2.21 -24.15 13.38
CA LYS A 165 -2.77 -22.81 13.28
C LYS A 165 -3.25 -22.55 11.85
N ASN A 166 -4.57 -22.72 11.65
CA ASN A 166 -5.25 -22.39 10.40
C ASN A 166 -5.18 -20.89 10.03
N LYS A 167 -4.71 -20.03 10.94
CA LYS A 167 -4.59 -18.58 10.74
C LYS A 167 -3.29 -18.06 11.35
N VAL A 168 -2.61 -17.17 10.63
CA VAL A 168 -1.43 -16.43 11.07
C VAL A 168 -1.74 -14.93 11.02
N ARG A 169 -1.45 -14.20 12.10
CA ARG A 169 -1.56 -12.74 12.16
C ARG A 169 -0.16 -12.13 12.11
N ILE A 170 0.02 -11.12 11.26
CA ILE A 170 1.24 -10.34 11.12
C ILE A 170 0.91 -8.91 11.50
N ASP A 171 1.41 -8.48 12.66
CA ASP A 171 1.31 -7.11 13.15
C ASP A 171 2.56 -6.33 12.68
N THR A 172 2.36 -5.22 11.98
CA THR A 172 3.41 -4.49 11.27
C THR A 172 3.53 -3.05 11.76
N LEU A 173 4.75 -2.68 12.19
CA LEU A 173 5.18 -1.30 12.39
C LEU A 173 6.01 -0.85 11.17
N VAL A 174 5.68 0.30 10.60
CA VAL A 174 6.38 0.85 9.42
C VAL A 174 7.28 2.01 9.82
N ILE A 175 8.49 2.07 9.27
CA ILE A 175 9.39 3.22 9.41
C ILE A 175 9.52 3.85 8.02
N LEU A 176 9.22 5.14 7.91
CA LEU A 176 9.36 5.93 6.69
C LEU A 176 10.56 6.86 6.82
N ASP A 177 11.41 6.87 5.79
CA ASP A 177 12.50 7.82 5.69
C ASP A 177 12.01 9.22 5.27
N ASP A 178 12.88 10.21 5.46
CA ASP A 178 12.65 11.62 5.11
C ASP A 178 12.24 11.83 3.64
N SER A 179 12.80 11.05 2.71
CA SER A 179 12.46 11.16 1.29
C SER A 179 10.99 10.81 1.00
N HIS A 180 10.44 9.82 1.72
CA HIS A 180 9.05 9.43 1.62
C HIS A 180 8.13 10.42 2.34
N ILE A 181 8.58 10.97 3.48
CA ILE A 181 7.81 11.95 4.26
C ILE A 181 7.63 13.25 3.46
N LYS A 182 8.72 13.76 2.86
CA LYS A 182 8.70 14.95 2.01
C LYS A 182 7.73 14.81 0.84
N ARG A 183 7.67 13.64 0.21
CA ARG A 183 6.73 13.33 -0.90
C ARG A 183 5.28 13.24 -0.46
N LEU A 184 5.02 12.87 0.80
CA LEU A 184 3.68 12.74 1.37
C LEU A 184 3.22 14.03 2.07
N GLU A 185 3.99 15.11 1.94
CA GLU A 185 3.78 16.42 2.59
C GLU A 185 3.59 16.31 4.11
N ALA A 186 4.17 15.28 4.73
CA ALA A 186 4.04 14.94 6.15
C ALA A 186 2.59 14.85 6.70
N ALA A 187 1.56 14.81 5.84
CA ALA A 187 0.18 14.76 6.30
C ALA A 187 -0.22 13.34 6.72
N LYS A 188 -0.70 13.17 7.95
CA LYS A 188 -1.18 11.88 8.50
C LYS A 188 -2.14 11.14 7.57
N ILE A 189 -3.03 11.88 6.90
CA ILE A 189 -3.99 11.34 5.92
C ILE A 189 -3.26 10.77 4.70
N SER A 190 -2.32 11.52 4.13
CA SER A 190 -1.53 11.07 2.97
C SER A 190 -0.74 9.80 3.29
N ILE A 191 -0.14 9.73 4.48
CA ILE A 191 0.55 8.53 4.98
C ILE A 191 -0.41 7.35 5.10
N LYS A 192 -1.58 7.54 5.73
CA LYS A 192 -2.60 6.48 5.84
C LYS A 192 -3.08 6.02 4.46
N LYS A 193 -3.41 6.93 3.54
CA LYS A 193 -3.82 6.56 2.17
C LYS A 193 -2.73 5.74 1.47
N TYR A 194 -1.49 6.21 1.52
CA TYR A 194 -0.34 5.52 0.90
C TYR A 194 -0.15 4.11 1.47
N LEU A 195 -0.07 3.98 2.79
CA LEU A 195 0.14 2.68 3.43
C LEU A 195 -1.06 1.75 3.27
N GLY A 196 -2.28 2.28 3.32
CA GLY A 196 -3.49 1.52 3.10
C GLY A 196 -3.54 0.93 1.69
N ILE A 197 -3.16 1.70 0.66
CA ILE A 197 -3.03 1.20 -0.71
C ILE A 197 -1.96 0.10 -0.77
N TYR A 198 -0.75 0.40 -0.28
CA TYR A 198 0.38 -0.54 -0.38
C TYR A 198 0.11 -1.86 0.34
N TRP A 199 -0.33 -1.82 1.59
CA TRP A 199 -0.53 -3.04 2.39
C TRP A 199 -1.77 -3.84 1.99
N ASN A 200 -2.80 -3.21 1.42
CA ASN A 200 -3.91 -3.97 0.83
C ASN A 200 -3.50 -4.68 -0.46
N SER A 201 -2.60 -4.10 -1.25
CA SER A 201 -1.96 -4.78 -2.39
C SER A 201 -1.12 -5.98 -1.90
N VAL A 202 -0.29 -5.79 -0.86
CA VAL A 202 0.44 -6.91 -0.23
C VAL A 202 -0.51 -7.99 0.26
N LYS A 203 -1.56 -7.65 1.02
CA LYS A 203 -2.57 -8.60 1.53
C LYS A 203 -3.19 -9.43 0.40
N ARG A 204 -3.49 -8.82 -0.76
CA ARG A 204 -4.06 -9.52 -1.93
C ARG A 204 -3.14 -10.63 -2.44
N ARG A 205 -1.82 -10.45 -2.43
CA ARG A 205 -0.85 -11.47 -2.88
C ARG A 205 -0.90 -12.76 -2.08
N TYR A 206 -1.28 -12.66 -0.81
CA TYR A 206 -1.40 -13.82 0.09
C TYR A 206 -2.84 -14.31 0.21
N ALA A 207 -3.80 -13.73 -0.53
CA ALA A 207 -5.21 -14.06 -0.38
C ALA A 207 -5.56 -15.48 -0.85
N ASP A 208 -4.80 -16.01 -1.81
CA ASP A 208 -5.02 -17.36 -2.36
C ASP A 208 -4.39 -18.45 -1.46
N ILE A 209 -3.66 -18.07 -0.40
CA ILE A 209 -3.10 -19.02 0.58
C ILE A 209 -4.18 -19.40 1.58
N GLU A 210 -4.72 -20.61 1.43
CA GLU A 210 -5.78 -21.10 2.30
C GLU A 210 -5.28 -21.53 3.69
N ARG A 211 -4.05 -22.07 3.79
CA ARG A 211 -3.48 -22.61 5.04
C ARG A 211 -1.96 -22.39 5.16
N PRO A 212 -1.50 -21.59 6.15
CA PRO A 212 -2.32 -20.80 7.06
C PRO A 212 -2.96 -19.61 6.33
N LYS A 213 -4.19 -19.25 6.68
CA LYS A 213 -4.77 -17.99 6.24
C LYS A 213 -4.00 -16.83 6.88
N ILE A 214 -3.40 -15.97 6.07
CA ILE A 214 -2.57 -14.86 6.54
C ILE A 214 -3.41 -13.60 6.72
N ASN A 215 -3.30 -12.94 7.86
CA ASN A 215 -3.93 -11.67 8.15
C ASN A 215 -2.87 -10.61 8.52
N PHE A 216 -2.83 -9.52 7.78
CA PHE A 216 -1.93 -8.40 8.02
C PHE A 216 -2.65 -7.30 8.80
N ARG A 217 -1.92 -6.62 9.69
CA ARG A 217 -2.43 -5.45 10.42
C ARG A 217 -1.31 -4.43 10.63
N LEU A 218 -1.57 -3.17 10.33
CA LEU A 218 -0.67 -2.06 10.59
C LEU A 218 -0.91 -1.52 12.00
N THR A 219 0.11 -1.56 12.85
CA THR A 219 0.01 -1.12 14.24
C THR A 219 0.45 0.33 14.44
N GLY A 220 1.26 0.87 13.53
CA GLY A 220 1.69 2.27 13.57
C GLY A 220 2.73 2.60 12.51
N VAL A 221 3.13 3.85 12.49
CA VAL A 221 4.18 4.38 11.61
C VAL A 221 5.12 5.24 12.42
N ILE A 222 6.42 5.15 12.16
CA ILE A 222 7.42 6.09 12.65
C ILE A 222 8.00 6.82 11.43
N THR A 223 7.95 8.14 11.46
CA THR A 223 8.56 9.04 10.48
C THR A 223 9.76 9.68 11.16
N ALA A 224 10.94 9.72 10.52
CA ALA A 224 12.13 10.34 11.09
C ALA A 224 12.74 11.32 10.10
N ASP A 225 13.17 12.49 10.58
CA ASP A 225 14.08 13.33 9.81
C ASP A 225 15.46 12.66 9.83
N VAL A 226 16.08 12.55 8.66
CA VAL A 226 17.48 12.14 8.58
C VAL A 226 18.29 13.29 9.18
N ILE A 227 18.93 13.05 10.32
CA ILE A 227 19.93 13.95 10.89
C ILE A 227 21.03 14.09 9.82
N HIS A 228 21.17 15.29 9.25
CA HIS A 228 22.30 15.64 8.38
C HIS A 228 23.52 16.01 9.22
#